data_AF-A0A0M0T1L8-F1
#
_entry.id   AF-A0A0M0T1L8-F1
#
_cell.length_a   1.000
_cell.length_b   1.000
_cell.length_c   1.000
_cell.angle_alpha   90.00
_cell.angle_beta   90.00
_cell.angle_gamma   90.00
#
_symmetry.space_group_name_H-M   'P 1'
#
loop_
_entity.id
_entity.type
_entity.pdbx_description
1 polymer ?
#
loop_
_entity_poly.entity_id
_entity_poly.type
_entity_poly.pdbx_seq_one_letter_code
_entity_poly.pdbx_strand_id
1 'polypeptide(L)'
;MSGGILILTFMLESKKGDKMRKKIYLILIPVLIVIGGTILYYAIDYLKPIPHSLSQETIEKSDFLKKQKAAVYFSTTSDQDIGGDGLGLTVFIDRKNQAKSFSSKGLELNNLAVSPQNDLLLVDSEKMRLISSSYKEFDLKKPQYMGEQTGYIPKKQLFFSLFNTGFDKQNKYTYTLSYGNKSGFKEATIPFYINAAGTDQDRIVLLTTQNVQEENSPMRIQDVTFSSGKMKLAAQAELKIEGKNEIEAFSSILSDSDYYYVVLKVSEIDHEEKNKLVMQRIDKNSFEQKTFLMYSYKKDEDSTTSIPYNIKNSSHLYKGIIYYIDGLGNIMTFDTKTTRISKKFKLEQINQEATQHHEESFFKENFLYMLRYDPKSAEKYLIETYSLSSGKKVTESRIKGLAEILNSTQTHDVFSYDFRMLN
;
A
#
# COMPACT_ATOMS: atom_id res chain seq x y z
N MET A 1 -69.40 -0.90 26.36
CA MET A 1 -69.95 -2.26 26.59
C MET A 1 -68.76 -3.22 26.56
N SER A 2 -68.21 -3.64 27.70
CA SER A 2 -68.57 -4.87 28.46
C SER A 2 -68.43 -6.13 27.60
N GLY A 3 -67.69 -7.20 27.92
CA GLY A 3 -66.98 -7.69 29.10
C GLY A 3 -65.88 -8.67 28.60
N GLY A 4 -65.02 -9.31 29.39
CA GLY A 4 -65.20 -9.93 30.70
C GLY A 4 -64.91 -11.44 30.60
N ILE A 5 -63.67 -11.83 30.95
CA ILE A 5 -63.23 -13.08 31.62
C ILE A 5 -63.45 -14.45 30.91
N LEU A 6 -62.37 -15.21 30.69
CA LEU A 6 -62.22 -16.54 31.31
C LEU A 6 -60.76 -17.01 31.41
N ILE A 7 -60.30 -17.07 32.65
CA ILE A 7 -59.12 -17.80 33.12
C ILE A 7 -59.41 -19.29 32.95
N LEU A 8 -58.54 -20.02 32.23
CA LEU A 8 -58.52 -21.49 32.30
C LEU A 8 -57.23 -21.95 32.98
N THR A 9 -57.34 -22.08 34.29
CA THR A 9 -56.46 -22.84 35.17
C THR A 9 -56.36 -24.28 34.66
N PHE A 10 -55.15 -24.75 34.36
CA PHE A 10 -54.82 -26.17 34.46
C PHE A 10 -53.62 -26.34 35.39
N MET A 11 -53.94 -26.49 36.68
CA MET A 11 -53.10 -27.25 37.60
C MET A 11 -53.06 -28.70 37.12
N LEU A 12 -51.87 -29.19 36.81
CA LEU A 12 -51.47 -30.56 37.11
C LEU A 12 -50.00 -30.48 37.55
N GLU A 13 -49.82 -30.14 38.83
CA GLU A 13 -48.55 -30.27 39.55
C GLU A 13 -48.16 -31.74 39.62
N SER A 14 -47.27 -32.15 38.73
CA SER A 14 -46.40 -33.29 38.99
C SER A 14 -45.21 -32.80 39.81
N LYS A 15 -45.08 -33.23 41.07
CA LYS A 15 -43.86 -33.02 41.90
C LYS A 15 -42.57 -33.48 41.19
N LYS A 16 -42.66 -34.36 40.17
CA LYS A 16 -41.56 -34.75 39.28
C LYS A 16 -41.23 -33.67 38.24
N GLY A 17 -42.23 -32.99 37.70
CA GLY A 17 -42.07 -31.90 36.73
C GLY A 17 -41.39 -30.66 37.34
N ASP A 18 -41.73 -30.31 38.58
CA ASP A 18 -41.11 -29.17 39.27
C ASP A 18 -39.64 -29.44 39.67
N LYS A 19 -39.32 -30.67 40.07
CA LYS A 19 -37.92 -31.12 40.26
C LYS A 19 -37.12 -31.14 38.95
N MET A 20 -37.73 -31.57 37.83
CA MET A 20 -37.07 -31.53 36.52
C MET A 20 -36.86 -30.10 36.03
N ARG A 21 -37.85 -29.21 36.17
CA ARG A 21 -37.70 -27.78 35.84
C ARG A 21 -36.60 -27.12 36.67
N LYS A 22 -36.54 -27.37 37.98
CA LYS A 22 -35.46 -26.88 38.85
C LYS A 22 -34.08 -27.39 38.43
N LYS A 23 -33.95 -28.67 38.04
CA LYS A 23 -32.70 -29.24 37.51
C LYS A 23 -32.31 -28.65 36.15
N ILE A 24 -33.30 -28.40 35.28
CA ILE A 24 -33.10 -27.76 33.97
C ILE A 24 -32.63 -26.30 34.16
N TYR A 25 -33.23 -25.52 35.05
CA TYR A 25 -32.79 -24.16 35.36
C TYR A 25 -31.40 -24.12 36.02
N LEU A 26 -31.08 -25.10 36.87
CA LEU A 26 -29.74 -25.27 37.48
C LEU A 26 -28.63 -25.51 36.46
N ILE A 27 -28.95 -25.99 35.25
CA ILE A 27 -28.00 -26.21 34.16
C ILE A 27 -28.03 -25.06 33.14
N LEU A 28 -29.23 -24.57 32.77
CA LEU A 28 -29.40 -23.51 31.78
C LEU A 28 -28.86 -22.15 32.24
N ILE A 29 -29.03 -21.79 33.51
CA ILE A 29 -28.57 -20.50 34.02
C ILE A 29 -27.04 -20.39 33.96
N PRO A 30 -26.24 -21.37 34.45
CA PRO A 30 -24.79 -21.35 34.26
C PRO A 30 -24.36 -21.33 32.80
N VAL A 31 -25.03 -22.09 31.92
CA VAL A 31 -24.72 -22.11 30.48
C VAL A 31 -24.96 -20.74 29.84
N LEU A 32 -26.10 -20.09 30.14
CA LEU A 32 -26.38 -18.73 29.66
C LEU A 32 -25.43 -17.68 30.23
N ILE A 33 -24.99 -17.84 31.47
CA ILE A 33 -23.96 -16.96 32.08
C ILE A 33 -22.62 -17.15 31.37
N VAL A 34 -22.22 -18.38 31.06
CA VAL A 34 -20.97 -18.67 30.34
C VAL A 34 -21.04 -18.13 28.90
N ILE A 35 -22.14 -18.38 28.19
CA ILE A 35 -22.34 -17.85 26.83
C ILE A 35 -22.39 -16.33 26.84
N GLY A 36 -23.20 -15.73 27.71
CA GLY A 36 -23.32 -14.28 27.85
C GLY A 36 -22.00 -13.62 28.27
N GLY A 37 -21.27 -14.23 29.19
CA GLY A 37 -19.94 -13.79 29.61
C GLY A 37 -18.90 -13.91 28.51
N THR A 38 -18.97 -14.96 27.68
CA THR A 38 -18.09 -15.14 26.52
C THR A 38 -18.38 -14.12 25.44
N ILE A 39 -19.65 -13.90 25.10
CA ILE A 39 -20.08 -12.86 24.15
C ILE A 39 -19.66 -11.47 24.65
N LEU A 40 -19.87 -11.19 25.93
CA LEU A 40 -19.48 -9.92 26.54
C LEU A 40 -17.95 -9.74 26.55
N TYR A 41 -17.19 -10.80 26.81
CA TYR A 41 -15.73 -10.77 26.75
C TYR A 41 -15.23 -10.42 25.35
N TYR A 42 -15.72 -11.12 24.31
CA TYR A 42 -15.36 -10.81 22.93
C TYR A 42 -15.85 -9.42 22.48
N ALA A 43 -17.03 -8.98 22.93
CA ALA A 43 -17.54 -7.65 22.64
C ALA A 43 -16.70 -6.54 23.29
N ILE A 44 -16.28 -6.71 24.55
CA ILE A 44 -15.41 -5.76 25.24
C ILE A 44 -14.04 -5.70 24.56
N ASP A 45 -13.50 -6.85 24.17
CA ASP A 45 -12.21 -6.94 23.48
C ASP A 45 -12.27 -6.28 22.09
N TYR A 46 -13.36 -6.52 21.34
CA TYR A 46 -13.65 -5.88 20.05
C TYR A 46 -13.78 -4.35 20.16
N LEU A 47 -14.29 -3.85 21.30
CA LEU A 47 -14.49 -2.42 21.54
C LEU A 47 -13.26 -1.72 22.16
N LYS A 48 -12.15 -2.43 22.40
CA LYS A 48 -10.94 -1.77 22.91
C LYS A 48 -10.42 -0.76 21.89
N PRO A 49 -10.21 0.51 22.30
CA PRO A 49 -9.67 1.51 21.39
C PRO A 49 -8.21 1.17 21.07
N ILE A 50 -7.82 1.44 19.82
CA ILE A 50 -6.42 1.40 19.42
C ILE A 50 -5.63 2.41 20.30
N PRO A 51 -4.55 1.97 20.98
CA PRO A 51 -3.77 2.84 21.83
C PRO A 51 -3.09 3.93 21.00
N HIS A 52 -2.80 5.08 21.61
CA HIS A 52 -2.14 6.21 20.94
C HIS A 52 -2.86 6.71 19.68
N SER A 53 -4.19 6.51 19.60
CA SER A 53 -5.00 6.96 18.48
C SER A 53 -5.11 8.49 18.41
N LEU A 54 -5.05 9.02 17.20
CA LEU A 54 -5.23 10.42 16.85
C LEU A 54 -6.70 10.67 16.52
N SER A 55 -7.26 11.72 17.11
CA SER A 55 -8.55 12.24 16.68
C SER A 55 -8.45 12.93 15.33
N GLN A 56 -9.58 12.97 14.61
CA GLN A 56 -9.77 13.78 13.41
C GLN A 56 -9.33 15.25 13.65
N GLU A 57 -9.79 15.86 14.74
CA GLU A 57 -9.41 17.24 15.13
C GLU A 57 -7.90 17.43 15.25
N THR A 58 -7.16 16.39 15.64
CA THR A 58 -5.69 16.48 15.78
C THR A 58 -5.01 16.52 14.42
N ILE A 59 -5.44 15.71 13.45
CA ILE A 59 -4.86 15.71 12.11
C ILE A 59 -5.26 16.94 11.30
N GLU A 60 -6.38 17.57 11.65
CA GLU A 60 -6.88 18.80 11.01
C GLU A 60 -6.07 20.05 11.36
N LYS A 61 -5.23 20.00 12.42
CA LYS A 61 -4.38 21.11 12.84
C LYS A 61 -3.36 21.45 11.76
N SER A 62 -3.26 22.73 11.42
CA SER A 62 -2.41 23.25 10.34
C SER A 62 -0.90 22.97 10.50
N ASP A 63 -0.46 22.67 11.73
CA ASP A 63 0.93 22.35 12.05
C ASP A 63 1.17 20.85 12.32
N PHE A 64 0.15 20.00 12.14
CA PHE A 64 0.22 18.58 12.46
C PHE A 64 1.38 17.88 11.74
N LEU A 65 1.46 17.96 10.41
CA LEU A 65 2.51 17.31 9.61
C LEU A 65 3.91 17.83 9.92
N LYS A 66 4.05 19.10 10.33
CA LYS A 66 5.35 19.69 10.68
C LYS A 66 5.97 19.00 11.90
N LYS A 67 5.13 18.46 12.79
CA LYS A 67 5.54 17.72 13.99
C LYS A 67 5.91 16.27 13.70
N GLN A 68 5.52 15.76 12.53
CA GLN A 68 5.80 14.39 12.11
C GLN A 68 7.13 14.34 11.35
N LYS A 69 7.81 13.19 11.41
CA LYS A 69 8.96 12.89 10.56
C LYS A 69 8.66 11.81 9.53
N ALA A 70 7.70 10.93 9.81
CA ALA A 70 7.34 9.84 8.92
C ALA A 70 5.87 9.43 9.07
N ALA A 71 5.36 8.72 8.08
CA ALA A 71 4.08 8.03 8.11
C ALA A 71 4.24 6.62 7.53
N VAL A 72 3.52 5.67 8.11
CA VAL A 72 3.40 4.30 7.61
C VAL A 72 1.93 4.02 7.41
N TYR A 73 1.56 3.47 6.26
CA TYR A 73 0.19 3.08 5.96
C TYR A 73 0.05 1.56 6.08
N PHE A 74 -0.92 1.15 6.89
CA PHE A 74 -1.34 -0.24 7.04
C PHE A 74 -2.80 -0.38 6.63
N SER A 75 -3.17 -1.54 6.12
CA SER A 75 -4.56 -1.87 5.86
C SER A 75 -4.79 -3.37 5.94
N THR A 76 -6.03 -3.77 6.16
CA THR A 76 -6.49 -5.13 5.87
C THR A 76 -6.36 -5.43 4.38
N THR A 77 -6.30 -6.72 4.04
CA THR A 77 -6.44 -7.23 2.67
C THR A 77 -7.90 -7.15 2.21
N SER A 78 -8.15 -7.16 0.89
CA SER A 78 -9.50 -7.00 0.33
C SER A 78 -10.44 -8.17 0.63
N ASP A 79 -9.92 -9.37 0.87
CA ASP A 79 -10.69 -10.54 1.32
C ASP A 79 -11.16 -10.42 2.77
N GLN A 80 -10.45 -9.64 3.61
CA GLN A 80 -10.90 -9.30 4.96
C GLN A 80 -11.95 -8.16 4.96
N ASP A 81 -12.06 -7.40 3.87
CA ASP A 81 -13.03 -6.30 3.72
C ASP A 81 -14.37 -6.76 3.11
N ILE A 82 -14.62 -8.08 3.08
CA ILE A 82 -15.91 -8.65 2.64
C ILE A 82 -16.99 -8.25 3.65
N GLY A 83 -17.67 -7.14 3.38
CA GLY A 83 -18.69 -6.56 4.26
C GLY A 83 -18.52 -5.06 4.53
N GLY A 84 -17.40 -4.45 4.12
CA GLY A 84 -17.13 -3.01 4.31
C GLY A 84 -16.57 -2.65 5.69
N ASP A 85 -16.10 -3.63 6.44
CA ASP A 85 -15.52 -3.48 7.79
C ASP A 85 -13.99 -3.41 7.79
N GLY A 86 -13.35 -3.36 6.61
CA GLY A 86 -11.92 -3.24 6.46
C GLY A 86 -11.33 -2.05 7.23
N LEU A 87 -10.15 -2.28 7.82
CA LEU A 87 -9.45 -1.31 8.65
C LEU A 87 -8.25 -0.73 7.89
N GLY A 88 -8.24 0.59 7.74
CA GLY A 88 -7.07 1.35 7.34
C GLY A 88 -6.45 2.03 8.55
N LEU A 89 -5.13 2.07 8.61
CA LEU A 89 -4.39 2.66 9.73
C LEU A 89 -3.18 3.43 9.21
N THR A 90 -3.21 4.75 9.32
CA THR A 90 -2.01 5.56 9.07
C THR A 90 -1.33 5.87 10.39
N VAL A 91 -0.14 5.32 10.59
CA VAL A 91 0.68 5.58 11.77
C VAL A 91 1.65 6.71 11.48
N PHE A 92 1.48 7.84 12.15
CA PHE A 92 2.41 8.95 12.13
C PHE A 92 3.48 8.77 13.20
N ILE A 93 4.73 8.98 12.81
CA ILE A 93 5.88 8.93 13.71
C ILE A 93 6.40 10.35 13.88
N ASP A 94 6.41 10.82 15.13
CA ASP A 94 6.87 12.16 15.45
C ASP A 94 8.41 12.27 15.48
N ARG A 95 8.92 13.50 15.61
CA ARG A 95 10.36 13.78 15.70
C ARG A 95 11.04 13.18 16.95
N LYS A 96 10.27 12.71 17.94
CA LYS A 96 10.75 12.00 19.14
C LYS A 96 10.60 10.47 19.00
N ASN A 97 10.29 9.99 17.80
CA ASN A 97 10.05 8.58 17.48
C ASN A 97 8.82 7.97 18.16
N GLN A 98 7.82 8.77 18.53
CA GLN A 98 6.55 8.24 19.06
C GLN A 98 5.58 7.99 17.91
N ALA A 99 5.04 6.78 17.86
CA ALA A 99 4.00 6.40 16.91
C ALA A 99 2.61 6.76 17.47
N LYS A 100 1.78 7.33 16.61
CA LYS A 100 0.35 7.56 16.87
C LYS A 100 -0.45 7.24 15.62
N SER A 101 -1.57 6.54 15.78
CA SER A 101 -2.33 6.03 14.64
C SER A 101 -3.56 6.87 14.34
N PHE A 102 -3.87 7.04 13.06
CA PHE A 102 -5.15 7.55 12.59
C PHE A 102 -5.87 6.43 11.85
N SER A 103 -7.06 6.06 12.32
CA SER A 103 -7.87 5.00 11.72
C SER A 103 -8.75 5.54 10.59
N SER A 104 -8.85 4.78 9.52
CA SER A 104 -9.67 5.05 8.34
C SER A 104 -10.32 3.76 7.87
N LYS A 105 -11.11 3.82 6.79
CA LYS A 105 -11.55 2.58 6.12
C LYS A 105 -10.37 1.88 5.45
N GLY A 106 -10.48 0.56 5.29
CA GLY A 106 -9.47 -0.27 4.63
C GLY A 106 -9.35 0.09 3.15
N LEU A 107 -8.13 0.03 2.64
CA LEU A 107 -7.82 0.10 1.21
C LEU A 107 -6.49 -0.64 1.00
N GLU A 108 -6.58 -1.88 0.54
CA GLU A 108 -5.43 -2.76 0.30
C GLU A 108 -4.50 -2.16 -0.77
N LEU A 109 -3.19 -2.41 -0.67
CA LEU A 109 -2.17 -1.99 -1.65
C LEU A 109 -2.09 -0.47 -1.90
N ASN A 110 -2.75 0.36 -1.10
CA ASN A 110 -2.65 1.81 -1.25
C ASN A 110 -1.28 2.35 -0.79
N ASN A 111 -0.91 3.52 -1.30
CA ASN A 111 0.26 4.26 -0.85
C ASN A 111 -0.08 5.73 -0.58
N LEU A 112 0.82 6.40 0.11
CA LEU A 112 0.77 7.81 0.47
C LEU A 112 1.41 8.65 -0.64
N ALA A 113 0.97 9.91 -0.79
CA ALA A 113 1.62 10.88 -1.66
C ALA A 113 1.90 12.19 -0.95
N VAL A 114 3.09 12.75 -1.17
CA VAL A 114 3.53 14.00 -0.56
C VAL A 114 3.89 15.00 -1.66
N SER A 115 3.35 16.21 -1.59
CA SER A 115 3.73 17.30 -2.51
C SER A 115 5.08 17.91 -2.12
N PRO A 116 5.74 18.67 -3.01
CA PRO A 116 6.94 19.44 -2.66
C PRO A 116 6.73 20.48 -1.53
N GLN A 117 5.48 20.81 -1.20
CA GLN A 117 5.13 21.70 -0.09
C GLN A 117 4.87 20.94 1.23
N ASN A 118 5.15 19.63 1.26
CA ASN A 118 4.86 18.71 2.37
C ASN A 118 3.36 18.62 2.71
N ASP A 119 2.48 18.77 1.72
CA ASP A 119 1.07 18.39 1.84
C ASP A 119 0.98 16.86 1.63
N LEU A 120 0.22 16.16 2.48
CA LEU A 120 0.05 14.70 2.41
C LEU A 120 -1.35 14.38 1.89
N LEU A 121 -1.43 13.55 0.86
CA LEU A 121 -2.67 12.87 0.48
C LEU A 121 -2.71 11.48 1.16
N LEU A 122 -3.72 11.30 2.00
CA LEU A 122 -4.13 10.04 2.60
C LEU A 122 -5.43 9.61 1.93
N VAL A 123 -5.51 8.35 1.51
CA VAL A 123 -6.67 7.81 0.79
C VAL A 123 -7.15 6.55 1.51
N ASP A 124 -8.46 6.43 1.69
CA ASP A 124 -9.10 5.18 2.07
C ASP A 124 -10.14 4.76 1.00
N SER A 125 -10.92 3.71 1.27
CA SER A 125 -11.91 3.20 0.32
C SER A 125 -12.98 4.21 -0.08
N GLU A 126 -13.24 5.24 0.72
CA GLU A 126 -14.35 6.15 0.49
C GLU A 126 -13.91 7.61 0.28
N LYS A 127 -12.70 7.98 0.71
CA LYS A 127 -12.31 9.38 0.89
C LYS A 127 -10.87 9.69 0.49
N MET A 128 -10.71 10.87 -0.11
CA MET A 128 -9.43 11.53 -0.36
C MET A 128 -9.22 12.61 0.72
N ARG A 129 -8.22 12.47 1.58
CA ARG A 129 -7.88 13.42 2.65
C ARG A 129 -6.58 14.15 2.36
N LEU A 130 -6.66 15.47 2.17
CA LEU A 130 -5.50 16.34 2.04
C LEU A 130 -5.16 16.94 3.40
N ILE A 131 -4.14 16.39 4.04
CA ILE A 131 -3.56 16.91 5.27
C ILE A 131 -2.53 17.96 4.88
N SER A 132 -2.79 19.22 5.25
CA SER A 132 -1.94 20.36 4.90
C SER A 132 -2.13 21.50 5.90
N SER A 133 -1.67 22.70 5.57
CA SER A 133 -2.01 23.92 6.33
C SER A 133 -3.53 24.14 6.49
N SER A 134 -4.34 23.62 5.56
CA SER A 134 -5.80 23.54 5.66
C SER A 134 -6.23 22.12 5.30
N TYR A 135 -6.71 21.38 6.28
CA TYR A 135 -7.30 20.07 6.02
C TYR A 135 -8.48 20.16 5.06
N LYS A 136 -8.57 19.19 4.14
CA LYS A 136 -9.71 19.00 3.24
C LYS A 136 -9.96 17.51 3.05
N GLU A 137 -11.23 17.16 2.91
CA GLU A 137 -11.69 15.81 2.63
C GLU A 137 -12.66 15.86 1.45
N PHE A 138 -12.63 14.83 0.62
CA PHE A 138 -13.49 14.67 -0.54
C PHE A 138 -13.95 13.21 -0.63
N ASP A 139 -15.25 13.01 -0.77
CA ASP A 139 -15.81 11.68 -1.00
C ASP A 139 -15.49 11.18 -2.42
N LEU A 140 -15.16 9.90 -2.52
CA LEU A 140 -15.13 9.16 -3.78
C LEU A 140 -16.55 8.87 -4.23
N LYS A 141 -16.79 8.82 -5.54
CA LYS A 141 -18.14 8.55 -6.08
C LYS A 141 -18.65 7.15 -5.76
N LYS A 142 -17.74 6.22 -5.49
CA LYS A 142 -18.01 4.86 -5.08
C LYS A 142 -16.87 4.32 -4.22
N PRO A 143 -17.14 3.36 -3.32
CA PRO A 143 -16.10 2.66 -2.58
C PRO A 143 -15.07 2.00 -3.51
N GLN A 144 -13.81 1.99 -3.07
CA GLN A 144 -12.67 1.36 -3.71
C GLN A 144 -12.01 0.39 -2.73
N TYR A 145 -11.57 -0.78 -3.18
CA TYR A 145 -11.08 -1.82 -2.26
C TYR A 145 -9.58 -2.09 -2.39
N MET A 146 -9.00 -1.78 -3.56
CA MET A 146 -7.58 -1.96 -3.83
C MET A 146 -7.00 -0.72 -4.51
N GLY A 147 -5.95 -0.17 -3.92
CA GLY A 147 -5.12 0.89 -4.50
C GLY A 147 -4.07 0.35 -5.46
N GLU A 148 -3.64 1.19 -6.40
CA GLU A 148 -2.59 0.89 -7.36
C GLU A 148 -1.43 1.87 -7.21
N GLN A 149 -1.69 3.17 -7.32
CA GLN A 149 -0.68 4.17 -7.05
C GLN A 149 -1.29 5.53 -6.72
N THR A 150 -0.85 6.12 -5.62
CA THR A 150 -1.09 7.51 -5.25
C THR A 150 0.18 8.32 -5.52
N GLY A 151 0.04 9.53 -6.07
CA GLY A 151 1.18 10.37 -6.40
C GLY A 151 0.84 11.85 -6.56
N TYR A 152 1.84 12.62 -6.98
CA TYR A 152 1.73 14.06 -7.21
C TYR A 152 2.38 14.44 -8.53
N ILE A 153 1.72 15.31 -9.31
CA ILE A 153 2.16 15.76 -10.64
C ILE A 153 2.63 17.22 -10.55
N PRO A 154 3.95 17.50 -10.53
CA PRO A 154 4.49 18.79 -10.14
C PRO A 154 3.98 20.01 -10.94
N LYS A 155 4.09 20.00 -12.27
CA LYS A 155 3.69 21.12 -13.12
C LYS A 155 2.17 21.33 -13.16
N LYS A 156 1.39 20.30 -12.81
CA LYS A 156 -0.07 20.41 -12.71
C LYS A 156 -0.55 20.75 -11.30
N GLN A 157 0.32 20.57 -10.30
CA GLN A 157 -0.02 20.70 -8.89
C GLN A 157 -1.25 19.86 -8.51
N LEU A 158 -1.29 18.64 -9.03
CA LEU A 158 -2.38 17.68 -8.81
C LEU A 158 -1.85 16.48 -8.03
N PHE A 159 -2.58 16.11 -7.00
CA PHE A 159 -2.52 14.76 -6.48
C PHE A 159 -3.36 13.83 -7.36
N PHE A 160 -3.01 12.54 -7.34
CA PHE A 160 -3.85 11.50 -7.90
C PHE A 160 -3.80 10.22 -7.06
N SER A 161 -4.84 9.39 -7.19
CA SER A 161 -4.86 8.00 -6.77
C SER A 161 -5.48 7.14 -7.87
N LEU A 162 -4.80 6.04 -8.18
CA LEU A 162 -5.26 4.97 -9.04
C LEU A 162 -5.81 3.84 -8.18
N PHE A 163 -7.02 3.40 -8.48
CA PHE A 163 -7.70 2.31 -7.79
C PHE A 163 -7.97 1.18 -8.77
N ASN A 164 -7.62 -0.03 -8.38
CA ASN A 164 -7.97 -1.23 -9.13
C ASN A 164 -9.48 -1.49 -8.96
N THR A 165 -10.23 -1.30 -10.04
CA THR A 165 -11.69 -1.49 -10.05
C THR A 165 -12.08 -2.89 -10.55
N GLY A 166 -11.12 -3.68 -11.00
CA GLY A 166 -11.36 -5.00 -11.58
C GLY A 166 -12.08 -4.91 -12.94
N PHE A 167 -12.85 -5.95 -13.26
CA PHE A 167 -13.55 -6.06 -14.54
C PHE A 167 -14.85 -5.26 -14.57
N ASP A 168 -15.06 -4.52 -15.66
CA ASP A 168 -16.33 -3.88 -15.95
C ASP A 168 -17.38 -4.89 -16.49
N LYS A 169 -18.60 -4.40 -16.76
CA LYS A 169 -19.70 -5.21 -17.31
C LYS A 169 -19.42 -5.77 -18.72
N GLN A 170 -18.39 -5.27 -19.39
CA GLN A 170 -17.94 -5.70 -20.71
C GLN A 170 -16.68 -6.59 -20.61
N ASN A 171 -16.36 -7.11 -19.42
CA ASN A 171 -15.17 -7.92 -19.14
C ASN A 171 -13.84 -7.21 -19.47
N LYS A 172 -13.81 -5.87 -19.47
CA LYS A 172 -12.55 -5.12 -19.57
C LYS A 172 -12.03 -4.81 -18.19
N TYR A 173 -10.74 -5.01 -17.98
CA TYR A 173 -10.09 -4.62 -16.74
C TYR A 173 -10.03 -3.08 -16.67
N THR A 174 -10.40 -2.50 -15.53
CA THR A 174 -10.49 -1.05 -15.36
C THR A 174 -9.84 -0.56 -14.07
N TYR A 175 -9.33 0.66 -14.13
CA TYR A 175 -8.90 1.43 -12.96
C TYR A 175 -9.71 2.72 -12.87
N THR A 176 -10.01 3.12 -11.63
CA THR A 176 -10.51 4.47 -11.34
C THR A 176 -9.32 5.37 -11.08
N LEU A 177 -9.22 6.50 -11.78
CA LEU A 177 -8.25 7.56 -11.50
C LEU A 177 -8.98 8.74 -10.84
N SER A 178 -8.71 8.98 -9.56
CA SER A 178 -9.11 10.22 -8.88
C SER A 178 -7.95 11.21 -8.92
N TYR A 179 -8.18 12.44 -9.37
CA TYR A 179 -7.14 13.47 -9.50
C TYR A 179 -7.66 14.85 -9.14
N GLY A 180 -6.84 15.65 -8.46
CA GLY A 180 -7.31 16.89 -7.89
C GLY A 180 -6.32 17.59 -6.97
N ASN A 181 -6.82 18.59 -6.27
CA ASN A 181 -6.07 19.35 -5.27
C ASN A 181 -7.06 19.93 -4.24
N LYS A 182 -6.67 20.99 -3.52
CA LYS A 182 -7.51 21.65 -2.50
C LYS A 182 -8.84 22.18 -3.04
N SER A 183 -8.99 22.37 -4.35
CA SER A 183 -10.24 22.78 -5.00
C SER A 183 -11.21 21.63 -5.26
N GLY A 184 -10.78 20.38 -5.11
CA GLY A 184 -11.61 19.20 -5.36
C GLY A 184 -10.92 18.14 -6.23
N PHE A 185 -11.53 16.96 -6.25
CA PHE A 185 -11.10 15.81 -7.05
C PHE A 185 -12.12 15.49 -8.14
N LYS A 186 -11.60 15.04 -9.28
CA LYS A 186 -12.37 14.49 -10.39
C LYS A 186 -11.98 13.04 -10.58
N GLU A 187 -12.90 12.26 -11.11
CA GLU A 187 -12.68 10.85 -11.42
C GLU A 187 -12.76 10.60 -12.92
N ALA A 188 -11.90 9.70 -13.40
CA ALA A 188 -11.88 9.17 -14.75
C ALA A 188 -11.59 7.66 -14.73
N THR A 189 -11.81 6.97 -15.84
CA THR A 189 -11.57 5.52 -15.98
C THR A 189 -10.40 5.26 -16.92
N ILE A 190 -9.53 4.32 -16.55
CA ILE A 190 -8.48 3.79 -17.41
C ILE A 190 -8.86 2.35 -17.76
N PRO A 191 -9.13 2.03 -19.05
CA PRO A 191 -9.69 0.74 -19.43
C PRO A 191 -8.61 -0.31 -19.78
N PHE A 192 -7.57 -0.41 -18.96
CA PHE A 192 -6.45 -1.35 -19.16
C PHE A 192 -5.93 -1.87 -17.82
N TYR A 193 -5.30 -3.04 -17.83
CA TYR A 193 -4.55 -3.51 -16.67
C TYR A 193 -3.27 -2.68 -16.51
N ILE A 194 -3.01 -2.11 -15.34
CA ILE A 194 -1.79 -1.34 -15.06
C ILE A 194 -0.76 -2.30 -14.45
N ASN A 195 0.39 -2.44 -15.10
CA ASN A 195 1.53 -3.21 -14.60
C ASN A 195 2.48 -2.34 -13.77
N ALA A 196 2.63 -1.07 -14.16
CA ALA A 196 3.40 -0.08 -13.41
C ALA A 196 2.87 1.32 -13.68
N ALA A 197 2.97 2.17 -12.67
CA ALA A 197 2.72 3.60 -12.80
C ALA A 197 3.91 4.41 -12.29
N GLY A 198 3.97 5.65 -12.77
CA GLY A 198 4.95 6.64 -12.35
C GLY A 198 4.52 8.03 -12.77
N THR A 199 5.32 9.03 -12.42
CA THR A 199 5.04 10.43 -12.72
C THR A 199 6.20 11.06 -13.46
N ASP A 200 5.88 11.84 -14.48
CA ASP A 200 6.76 12.88 -14.99
C ASP A 200 6.25 14.25 -14.52
N GLN A 201 6.94 15.32 -14.88
CA GLN A 201 6.65 16.68 -14.44
C GLN A 201 5.20 17.10 -14.70
N ASP A 202 4.55 16.66 -15.78
CA ASP A 202 3.22 17.14 -16.21
C ASP A 202 2.17 16.06 -16.48
N ARG A 203 2.50 14.78 -16.27
CA ARG A 203 1.68 13.62 -16.63
C ARG A 203 1.93 12.41 -15.71
N ILE A 204 1.00 11.46 -15.75
CA ILE A 204 1.23 10.10 -15.23
C ILE A 204 1.69 9.25 -16.41
N VAL A 205 2.68 8.39 -16.20
CA VAL A 205 3.15 7.43 -17.18
C VAL A 205 2.74 6.05 -16.69
N LEU A 206 2.18 5.25 -17.59
CA LEU A 206 1.66 3.92 -17.29
C LEU A 206 2.30 2.89 -18.21
N LEU A 207 2.62 1.72 -17.66
CA LEU A 207 2.86 0.51 -18.41
C LEU A 207 1.63 -0.38 -18.24
N THR A 208 0.94 -0.70 -19.33
CA THR A 208 -0.38 -1.33 -19.27
C THR A 208 -0.50 -2.55 -20.18
N THR A 209 -1.26 -3.56 -19.78
CA THR A 209 -1.64 -4.69 -20.62
C THR A 209 -3.05 -4.47 -21.18
N GLN A 210 -3.21 -4.63 -22.49
CA GLN A 210 -4.47 -4.28 -23.15
C GLN A 210 -5.60 -5.27 -22.81
N ASN A 211 -5.31 -6.57 -22.84
CA ASN A 211 -6.24 -7.63 -22.51
C ASN A 211 -5.55 -8.73 -21.69
N VAL A 212 -5.78 -8.73 -20.37
CA VAL A 212 -5.19 -9.74 -19.47
C VAL A 212 -5.71 -11.17 -19.69
N GLN A 213 -6.75 -11.35 -20.52
CA GLN A 213 -7.28 -12.67 -20.86
C GLN A 213 -6.56 -13.27 -22.09
N GLU A 214 -5.73 -12.50 -22.78
CA GLU A 214 -4.93 -12.96 -23.92
C GLU A 214 -3.48 -13.23 -23.46
N GLU A 215 -3.02 -14.47 -23.61
CA GLU A 215 -1.71 -14.98 -23.15
C GLU A 215 -0.51 -14.15 -23.68
N ASN A 216 -0.67 -13.44 -24.79
CA ASN A 216 0.39 -12.62 -25.41
C ASN A 216 -0.05 -11.17 -25.63
N SER A 217 -0.93 -10.64 -24.77
CA SER A 217 -1.40 -9.26 -24.92
C SER A 217 -0.23 -8.28 -24.75
N PRO A 218 0.01 -7.38 -25.72
CA PRO A 218 1.16 -6.49 -25.66
C PRO A 218 1.06 -5.51 -24.49
N MET A 219 2.17 -5.34 -23.78
CA MET A 219 2.32 -4.26 -22.82
C MET A 219 2.59 -2.95 -23.57
N ARG A 220 1.95 -1.86 -23.16
CA ARG A 220 2.07 -0.54 -23.79
C ARG A 220 2.40 0.55 -22.80
N ILE A 221 3.21 1.49 -23.24
CA ILE A 221 3.51 2.73 -22.54
C ILE A 221 2.42 3.74 -22.91
N GLN A 222 1.77 4.31 -21.90
CA GLN A 222 0.70 5.29 -22.07
C GLN A 222 0.91 6.50 -21.19
N ASP A 223 0.55 7.67 -21.71
CA ASP A 223 0.55 8.92 -20.97
C ASP A 223 -0.87 9.29 -20.56
N VAL A 224 -1.03 9.70 -19.31
CA VAL A 224 -2.23 10.35 -18.78
C VAL A 224 -1.96 11.82 -18.58
N THR A 225 -2.63 12.66 -19.36
CA THR A 225 -2.49 14.11 -19.30
C THR A 225 -3.79 14.79 -18.89
N PHE A 226 -3.70 16.03 -18.41
CA PHE A 226 -4.83 16.79 -17.86
C PHE A 226 -5.05 18.08 -18.66
N SER A 227 -5.42 17.93 -19.93
CA SER A 227 -5.66 19.06 -20.83
C SER A 227 -7.04 19.68 -20.57
N SER A 228 -7.11 21.00 -20.36
CA SER A 228 -8.35 21.72 -20.04
C SER A 228 -9.11 21.15 -18.83
N GLY A 229 -8.36 20.64 -17.84
CA GLY A 229 -8.92 20.06 -16.62
C GLY A 229 -9.68 18.75 -16.81
N LYS A 230 -9.49 18.07 -17.95
CA LYS A 230 -10.01 16.73 -18.24
C LYS A 230 -8.85 15.76 -18.49
N MET A 231 -9.01 14.53 -18.05
CA MET A 231 -8.08 13.44 -18.33
C MET A 231 -8.11 13.08 -19.82
N LYS A 232 -6.92 12.88 -20.40
CA LYS A 232 -6.70 12.29 -21.72
C LYS A 232 -5.68 11.17 -21.60
N LEU A 233 -5.99 10.03 -22.18
CA LEU A 233 -5.12 8.87 -22.27
C LEU A 233 -4.58 8.76 -23.69
N ALA A 234 -3.27 8.62 -23.86
CA ALA A 234 -2.62 8.49 -25.15
C ALA A 234 -1.61 7.34 -25.13
N ALA A 235 -1.83 6.33 -25.97
CA ALA A 235 -0.86 5.27 -26.20
C ALA A 235 0.35 5.83 -26.96
N GLN A 236 1.54 5.50 -26.48
CA GLN A 236 2.80 6.01 -27.04
C GLN A 236 3.54 4.93 -27.83
N ALA A 237 3.82 3.80 -27.19
CA ALA A 237 4.56 2.71 -27.78
C ALA A 237 4.24 1.36 -27.12
N GLU A 238 4.49 0.29 -27.85
CA GLU A 238 4.53 -1.07 -27.28
C GLU A 238 5.88 -1.31 -26.59
N LEU A 239 5.87 -1.99 -25.45
CA LEU A 239 7.08 -2.41 -24.75
C LEU A 239 7.77 -3.49 -25.58
N LYS A 240 9.05 -3.26 -25.90
CA LYS A 240 9.87 -4.21 -26.65
C LYS A 240 10.85 -4.88 -25.70
N ILE A 241 10.68 -6.19 -25.50
CA ILE A 241 11.66 -7.08 -24.86
C ILE A 241 11.89 -8.26 -25.79
N GLU A 242 13.15 -8.61 -26.00
CA GLU A 242 13.55 -9.71 -26.86
C GLU A 242 13.22 -11.07 -26.22
N GLY A 243 12.66 -11.99 -27.00
CA GLY A 243 12.33 -13.36 -26.55
C GLY A 243 10.87 -13.53 -26.10
N LYS A 244 10.50 -14.79 -25.86
CA LYS A 244 9.20 -15.15 -25.26
C LYS A 244 9.39 -15.22 -23.75
N ASN A 245 9.07 -14.12 -23.08
CA ASN A 245 9.30 -13.98 -21.64
C ASN A 245 8.02 -13.61 -20.92
N GLU A 246 7.90 -14.07 -19.69
CA GLU A 246 6.99 -13.45 -18.72
C GLU A 246 7.66 -12.17 -18.20
N ILE A 247 6.89 -11.08 -18.12
CA ILE A 247 7.41 -9.76 -17.76
C ILE A 247 6.59 -9.22 -16.60
N GLU A 248 7.27 -8.89 -15.50
CA GLU A 248 6.68 -8.25 -14.34
C GLU A 248 7.41 -6.95 -14.02
N ALA A 249 6.68 -5.91 -13.65
CA ALA A 249 7.29 -4.66 -13.20
C ALA A 249 7.73 -4.79 -11.75
N PHE A 250 9.03 -4.57 -11.50
CA PHE A 250 9.63 -4.63 -10.18
C PHE A 250 9.97 -3.24 -9.64
N SER A 251 9.54 -2.19 -10.33
CA SER A 251 9.56 -0.81 -9.85
C SER A 251 8.44 0.04 -10.43
N SER A 252 8.14 1.17 -9.78
CA SER A 252 7.47 2.29 -10.45
C SER A 252 8.28 2.81 -11.64
N ILE A 253 7.61 3.53 -12.54
CA ILE A 253 8.26 4.20 -13.68
C ILE A 253 8.93 5.48 -13.18
N LEU A 254 10.23 5.60 -13.41
CA LEU A 254 11.01 6.81 -13.15
C LEU A 254 11.21 7.61 -14.44
N SER A 255 11.54 8.88 -14.29
CA SER A 255 11.66 9.79 -15.42
C SER A 255 12.72 10.87 -15.19
N ASP A 256 13.50 11.18 -16.22
CA ASP A 256 14.37 12.36 -16.27
C ASP A 256 13.95 13.31 -17.41
N SER A 257 14.84 14.15 -17.94
CA SER A 257 14.50 15.04 -19.06
C SER A 257 14.17 14.29 -20.36
N ASP A 258 14.83 13.16 -20.59
CA ASP A 258 14.95 12.56 -21.91
C ASP A 258 14.35 11.16 -21.98
N TYR A 259 14.28 10.46 -20.84
CA TYR A 259 13.91 9.05 -20.79
C TYR A 259 12.90 8.71 -19.70
N TYR A 260 12.16 7.63 -19.95
CA TYR A 260 11.49 6.83 -18.93
C TYR A 260 12.32 5.60 -18.57
N TYR A 261 12.21 5.15 -17.32
CA TYR A 261 12.94 4.02 -16.79
C TYR A 261 12.03 3.13 -15.97
N VAL A 262 12.17 1.81 -16.12
CA VAL A 262 11.46 0.83 -15.28
C VAL A 262 12.33 -0.40 -15.11
N VAL A 263 12.37 -0.93 -13.88
CA VAL A 263 13.00 -2.21 -13.59
C VAL A 263 11.99 -3.31 -13.82
N LEU A 264 12.35 -4.29 -14.64
CA LEU A 264 11.49 -5.41 -15.00
C LEU A 264 12.17 -6.71 -14.57
N LYS A 265 11.38 -7.63 -14.03
CA LYS A 265 11.75 -9.04 -13.94
C LYS A 265 11.31 -9.71 -15.23
N VAL A 266 12.24 -10.36 -15.89
CA VAL A 266 12.04 -11.09 -17.14
C VAL A 266 12.32 -12.56 -16.86
N SER A 267 11.28 -13.38 -17.02
CA SER A 267 11.38 -14.82 -16.80
C SER A 267 11.38 -15.56 -18.14
N GLU A 268 12.44 -16.32 -18.41
CA GLU A 268 12.56 -17.11 -19.64
C GLU A 268 11.80 -18.43 -19.46
N ILE A 269 10.83 -18.67 -20.34
CA ILE A 269 9.93 -19.83 -20.25
C ILE A 269 10.68 -21.15 -20.54
N ASP A 270 11.80 -21.11 -21.29
CA ASP A 270 12.45 -22.28 -21.89
C ASP A 270 13.92 -22.57 -21.44
N HIS A 271 14.49 -21.83 -20.47
CA HIS A 271 15.91 -21.99 -20.07
C HIS A 271 16.15 -22.14 -18.56
N GLU A 272 17.31 -22.73 -18.20
CA GLU A 272 17.65 -23.11 -16.82
C GLU A 272 17.98 -21.94 -15.87
N GLU A 273 18.26 -20.74 -16.38
CA GLU A 273 18.36 -19.49 -15.59
C GLU A 273 17.06 -18.70 -15.71
N LYS A 274 16.16 -18.86 -14.73
CA LYS A 274 14.75 -18.49 -14.93
C LYS A 274 14.42 -17.01 -14.78
N ASN A 275 15.21 -16.19 -14.08
CA ASN A 275 14.83 -14.80 -13.78
C ASN A 275 15.98 -13.80 -13.97
N LYS A 276 15.75 -12.79 -14.81
CA LYS A 276 16.66 -11.66 -15.02
C LYS A 276 16.01 -10.37 -14.55
N LEU A 277 16.77 -9.53 -13.85
CA LEU A 277 16.39 -8.14 -13.64
C LEU A 277 17.01 -7.28 -14.72
N VAL A 278 16.17 -6.50 -15.40
CA VAL A 278 16.60 -5.59 -16.44
C VAL A 278 16.10 -4.18 -16.19
N MET A 279 16.92 -3.19 -16.56
CA MET A 279 16.52 -1.80 -16.67
C MET A 279 16.04 -1.55 -18.10
N GLN A 280 14.75 -1.23 -18.26
CA GLN A 280 14.22 -0.75 -19.51
C GLN A 280 14.33 0.77 -19.56
N ARG A 281 15.02 1.30 -20.57
CA ARG A 281 15.08 2.74 -20.87
C ARG A 281 14.31 3.04 -22.15
N ILE A 282 13.42 4.01 -22.11
CA ILE A 282 12.60 4.44 -23.25
C ILE A 282 12.82 5.93 -23.51
N ASP A 283 13.17 6.31 -24.74
CA ASP A 283 13.26 7.72 -25.16
C ASP A 283 11.87 8.37 -25.19
N LYS A 284 11.71 9.55 -24.57
CA LYS A 284 10.41 10.23 -24.49
C LYS A 284 9.91 10.79 -25.81
N ASN A 285 10.81 11.05 -26.75
CA ASN A 285 10.49 11.69 -28.02
C ASN A 285 10.32 10.65 -29.13
N SER A 286 11.26 9.72 -29.27
CA SER A 286 11.25 8.70 -30.32
C SER A 286 10.61 7.38 -29.91
N PHE A 287 10.47 7.13 -28.61
CA PHE A 287 10.08 5.84 -28.03
C PHE A 287 11.01 4.68 -28.41
N GLU A 288 12.23 4.99 -28.83
CA GLU A 288 13.29 3.99 -28.94
C GLU A 288 13.60 3.39 -27.57
N GLN A 289 13.82 2.08 -27.54
CA GLN A 289 13.92 1.30 -26.33
C GLN A 289 15.26 0.58 -26.25
N LYS A 290 15.86 0.57 -25.05
CA LYS A 290 17.07 -0.20 -24.74
C LYS A 290 16.91 -0.90 -23.41
N THR A 291 17.25 -2.19 -23.41
CA THR A 291 17.23 -3.05 -22.23
C THR A 291 18.65 -3.26 -21.73
N PHE A 292 18.86 -3.13 -20.43
CA PHE A 292 20.16 -3.35 -19.80
C PHE A 292 20.05 -4.39 -18.70
N LEU A 293 20.84 -5.46 -18.77
CA LEU A 293 20.87 -6.48 -17.73
C LEU A 293 21.43 -5.91 -16.43
N MET A 294 20.61 -5.88 -15.38
CA MET A 294 21.03 -5.45 -14.04
C MET A 294 21.60 -6.60 -13.23
N TYR A 295 20.92 -7.75 -13.24
CA TYR A 295 21.29 -8.93 -12.49
C TYR A 295 20.63 -10.18 -13.07
N SER A 296 21.27 -11.33 -12.90
CA SER A 296 20.70 -12.65 -13.21
C SER A 296 20.66 -13.47 -11.93
N TYR A 297 19.48 -13.94 -11.54
CA TYR A 297 19.31 -14.80 -10.37
C TYR A 297 19.59 -16.25 -10.74
N LYS A 298 20.16 -17.01 -9.81
CA LYS A 298 20.43 -18.44 -10.00
C LYS A 298 19.15 -19.25 -9.87
N LYS A 299 19.08 -20.41 -10.53
CA LYS A 299 17.92 -21.32 -10.57
C LYS A 299 17.39 -21.72 -9.19
N ASP A 300 18.30 -21.86 -8.21
CA ASP A 300 17.97 -22.34 -6.86
C ASP A 300 17.71 -21.20 -5.86
N GLU A 301 17.79 -19.93 -6.29
CA GLU A 301 17.41 -18.80 -5.45
C GLU A 301 15.88 -18.68 -5.42
N ASP A 302 15.29 -18.66 -4.22
CA ASP A 302 13.85 -18.47 -4.06
C ASP A 302 13.43 -17.12 -4.64
N SER A 303 12.74 -17.17 -5.77
CA SER A 303 12.29 -15.98 -6.50
C SER A 303 11.44 -15.03 -5.67
N THR A 304 10.73 -15.53 -4.65
CA THR A 304 9.89 -14.70 -3.77
C THR A 304 10.72 -13.82 -2.84
N THR A 305 11.88 -14.32 -2.38
CA THR A 305 12.81 -13.56 -1.53
C THR A 305 13.50 -12.41 -2.27
N SER A 306 13.45 -12.43 -3.61
CA SER A 306 13.99 -11.35 -4.45
C SER A 306 13.03 -10.18 -4.68
N ILE A 307 11.74 -10.36 -4.33
CA ILE A 307 10.71 -9.33 -4.50
C ILE A 307 11.00 -8.17 -3.53
N PRO A 308 11.11 -6.92 -4.03
CA PRO A 308 11.30 -5.77 -3.16
C PRO A 308 10.20 -5.65 -2.10
N TYR A 309 10.58 -5.25 -0.89
CA TYR A 309 9.64 -4.95 0.21
C TYR A 309 8.47 -4.05 -0.22
N ASN A 310 8.77 -3.08 -1.11
CA ASN A 310 7.76 -2.23 -1.71
C ASN A 310 8.10 -1.94 -3.16
N ILE A 311 7.42 -2.58 -4.11
CA ILE A 311 7.65 -2.38 -5.55
C ILE A 311 7.45 -0.90 -5.97
N LYS A 312 6.51 -0.18 -5.35
CA LYS A 312 6.18 1.21 -5.70
C LYS A 312 7.26 2.19 -5.22
N ASN A 313 8.07 1.78 -4.24
CA ASN A 313 9.18 2.56 -3.70
C ASN A 313 10.54 1.82 -3.80
N SER A 314 10.65 0.82 -4.69
CA SER A 314 11.87 0.01 -4.84
C SER A 314 12.97 0.72 -5.63
N SER A 315 12.66 1.86 -6.26
CA SER A 315 13.61 2.60 -7.09
C SER A 315 13.56 4.11 -6.88
N HIS A 316 14.68 4.77 -7.18
CA HIS A 316 14.83 6.22 -7.02
C HIS A 316 15.85 6.82 -7.98
N LEU A 317 15.49 7.93 -8.61
CA LEU A 317 16.43 8.72 -9.41
C LEU A 317 17.01 9.85 -8.56
N TYR A 318 18.32 9.81 -8.33
CA TYR A 318 19.05 10.87 -7.63
C TYR A 318 20.32 11.25 -8.39
N LYS A 319 20.42 12.52 -8.78
CA LYS A 319 21.60 13.10 -9.48
C LYS A 319 22.06 12.29 -10.71
N GLY A 320 21.12 11.82 -11.53
CA GLY A 320 21.42 11.06 -12.76
C GLY A 320 21.81 9.60 -12.50
N ILE A 321 21.61 9.10 -11.28
CA ILE A 321 21.80 7.69 -10.94
C ILE A 321 20.46 7.14 -10.47
N ILE A 322 20.01 6.06 -11.10
CA ILE A 322 18.88 5.29 -10.63
C ILE A 322 19.39 4.27 -9.63
N TYR A 323 18.83 4.27 -8.44
CA TYR A 323 19.03 3.29 -7.39
C TYR A 323 17.84 2.33 -7.39
N TYR A 324 18.11 1.04 -7.20
CA TYR A 324 17.10 0.00 -7.07
C TYR A 324 17.49 -0.93 -5.92
N ILE A 325 16.50 -1.32 -5.11
CA ILE A 325 16.66 -2.32 -4.04
C ILE A 325 15.81 -3.55 -4.35
N ASP A 326 16.41 -4.73 -4.29
CA ASP A 326 15.72 -6.01 -4.34
C ASP A 326 15.31 -6.51 -2.95
N GLY A 327 14.52 -7.59 -2.88
CA GLY A 327 14.12 -8.23 -1.62
C GLY A 327 15.28 -8.82 -0.80
N LEU A 328 16.43 -9.03 -1.43
CA LEU A 328 17.66 -9.53 -0.79
C LEU A 328 18.52 -8.39 -0.21
N GLY A 329 18.04 -7.15 -0.28
CA GLY A 329 18.71 -5.96 0.22
C GLY A 329 19.93 -5.54 -0.60
N ASN A 330 20.06 -5.99 -1.85
CA ASN A 330 21.10 -5.51 -2.74
C ASN A 330 20.66 -4.18 -3.36
N ILE A 331 21.52 -3.16 -3.22
CA ILE A 331 21.33 -1.88 -3.90
C ILE A 331 22.11 -1.91 -5.20
N MET A 332 21.40 -1.85 -6.31
CA MET A 332 21.94 -1.73 -7.66
C MET A 332 21.78 -0.31 -8.18
N THR A 333 22.69 0.11 -9.05
CA THR A 333 22.68 1.43 -9.65
C THR A 333 22.79 1.36 -11.17
N PHE A 334 22.11 2.29 -11.84
CA PHE A 334 22.22 2.56 -13.27
C PHE A 334 22.52 4.04 -13.48
N ASP A 335 23.68 4.36 -14.05
CA ASP A 335 24.04 5.73 -14.44
C ASP A 335 23.30 6.11 -15.74
N THR A 336 22.46 7.16 -15.70
CA THR A 336 21.59 7.49 -16.84
C THR A 336 22.36 7.99 -18.07
N LYS A 337 23.58 8.50 -17.87
CA LYS A 337 24.44 9.04 -18.94
C LYS A 337 25.37 7.98 -19.50
N THR A 338 26.08 7.25 -18.65
CA THR A 338 27.08 6.26 -19.09
C THR A 338 26.49 4.88 -19.27
N THR A 339 25.24 4.66 -18.88
CA THR A 339 24.54 3.36 -18.86
C THR A 339 25.25 2.29 -18.02
N ARG A 340 26.13 2.72 -17.11
CA ARG A 340 26.92 1.80 -16.30
C ARG A 340 26.05 1.22 -15.20
N ILE A 341 26.07 -0.10 -15.08
CA ILE A 341 25.42 -0.84 -14.00
C ILE A 341 26.45 -1.24 -12.94
N SER A 342 26.05 -1.14 -11.68
CA SER A 342 26.89 -1.53 -10.54
C SER A 342 26.02 -2.01 -9.38
N LYS A 343 26.46 -3.07 -8.71
CA LYS A 343 26.03 -3.38 -7.35
C LYS A 343 26.76 -2.40 -6.41
N LYS A 344 26.02 -1.48 -5.80
CA LYS A 344 26.58 -0.35 -5.03
C LYS A 344 26.90 -0.73 -3.60
N PHE A 345 25.94 -1.33 -2.89
CA PHE A 345 26.11 -1.87 -1.53
C PHE A 345 25.02 -2.91 -1.24
N LYS A 346 25.12 -3.58 -0.10
CA LYS A 346 24.10 -4.51 0.41
C LYS A 346 23.71 -4.07 1.82
N LEU A 347 22.43 -4.13 2.14
CA LEU A 347 21.94 -3.90 3.50
C LEU A 347 22.44 -4.98 4.46
N GLU A 348 22.65 -4.59 5.70
CA GLU A 348 23.02 -5.50 6.77
C GLU A 348 21.77 -6.23 7.30
N GLN A 349 21.94 -7.48 7.77
CA GLN A 349 20.90 -8.22 8.51
C GLN A 349 19.53 -8.31 7.82
N ILE A 350 19.49 -8.66 6.53
CA ILE A 350 18.24 -8.93 5.81
C ILE A 350 17.55 -10.16 6.40
N ASN A 351 16.29 -10.00 6.82
CA ASN A 351 15.45 -11.14 7.13
C ASN A 351 15.18 -11.89 5.82
N GLN A 352 15.62 -13.14 5.74
CA GLN A 352 15.42 -14.00 4.57
C GLN A 352 14.17 -14.87 4.71
N GLU A 353 13.43 -14.75 5.81
CA GLU A 353 12.15 -15.43 5.97
C GLU A 353 11.08 -14.75 5.10
N ALA A 354 10.16 -15.55 4.54
CA ALA A 354 9.07 -15.05 3.70
C ALA A 354 8.15 -14.05 4.42
N THR A 355 8.06 -14.13 5.76
CA THR A 355 7.32 -13.21 6.61
C THR A 355 8.10 -11.91 6.81
N GLN A 356 7.83 -10.92 5.97
CA GLN A 356 8.51 -9.62 6.01
C GLN A 356 8.03 -8.67 7.13
N HIS A 357 7.28 -9.13 8.15
CA HIS A 357 6.90 -8.38 9.37
C HIS A 357 6.62 -6.85 9.23
N HIS A 358 6.00 -6.43 8.13
CA HIS A 358 5.73 -5.03 7.80
C HIS A 358 6.98 -4.16 7.53
N GLU A 359 8.05 -4.76 7.01
CA GLU A 359 9.23 -4.05 6.55
C GLU A 359 8.94 -3.30 5.26
N GLU A 360 9.44 -2.07 5.16
CA GLU A 360 9.18 -1.17 4.03
C GLU A 360 10.45 -0.41 3.65
N SER A 361 10.57 -0.08 2.36
CA SER A 361 11.68 0.71 1.83
C SER A 361 11.18 2.03 1.26
N PHE A 362 11.89 3.12 1.54
CA PHE A 362 11.57 4.42 0.95
C PHE A 362 12.83 5.20 0.62
N PHE A 363 12.92 5.73 -0.61
CA PHE A 363 14.01 6.61 -1.00
C PHE A 363 13.58 8.07 -0.97
N LYS A 364 14.47 8.93 -0.44
CA LYS A 364 14.32 10.38 -0.52
C LYS A 364 15.70 11.03 -0.57
N GLU A 365 15.94 11.81 -1.62
CA GLU A 365 17.21 12.49 -1.86
C GLU A 365 18.40 11.50 -1.85
N ASN A 366 19.44 11.77 -1.07
CA ASN A 366 20.63 10.91 -0.97
C ASN A 366 20.44 9.73 0.01
N PHE A 367 19.21 9.42 0.43
CA PHE A 367 18.96 8.46 1.49
C PHE A 367 17.97 7.37 1.09
N LEU A 368 18.29 6.15 1.52
CA LEU A 368 17.37 5.03 1.62
C LEU A 368 16.97 4.88 3.09
N TYR A 369 15.67 4.85 3.35
CA TYR A 369 15.08 4.61 4.65
C TYR A 369 14.45 3.23 4.67
N MET A 370 14.70 2.47 5.73
CA MET A 370 14.10 1.16 5.92
C MET A 370 13.28 1.17 7.21
N LEU A 371 12.00 0.83 7.14
CA LEU A 371 11.23 0.39 8.30
C LEU A 371 11.59 -1.08 8.54
N ARG A 372 12.09 -1.41 9.73
CA ARG A 372 12.59 -2.73 10.07
C ARG A 372 11.91 -3.29 11.30
N TYR A 373 11.78 -4.61 11.33
CA TYR A 373 11.35 -5.37 12.50
C TYR A 373 12.55 -6.03 13.18
N ASP A 374 12.70 -5.81 14.48
CA ASP A 374 13.72 -6.41 15.34
C ASP A 374 13.05 -7.15 16.50
N PRO A 375 12.93 -8.49 16.44
CA PRO A 375 12.26 -9.26 17.47
C PRO A 375 12.98 -9.21 18.82
N LYS A 376 14.27 -8.88 18.86
CA LYS A 376 15.07 -8.81 20.09
C LYS A 376 14.88 -7.49 20.86
N SER A 377 14.36 -6.47 20.18
CA SER A 377 14.09 -5.16 20.77
C SER A 377 12.73 -5.12 21.47
N ALA A 378 12.65 -4.40 22.59
CA ALA A 378 11.39 -4.15 23.28
C ALA A 378 10.38 -3.39 22.40
N GLU A 379 10.85 -2.38 21.65
CA GLU A 379 10.02 -1.54 20.77
C GLU A 379 9.62 -2.24 19.46
N LYS A 380 10.26 -3.38 19.13
CA LYS A 380 10.10 -4.20 17.92
C LYS A 380 10.36 -3.53 16.56
N TYR A 381 10.12 -2.23 16.41
CA TYR A 381 10.25 -1.53 15.14
C TYR A 381 11.27 -0.40 15.20
N LEU A 382 11.92 -0.14 14.07
CA LEU A 382 12.93 0.90 13.94
C LEU A 382 12.98 1.44 12.51
N ILE A 383 13.55 2.64 12.36
CA ILE A 383 13.91 3.21 11.06
C ILE A 383 15.43 3.22 10.94
N GLU A 384 15.96 2.55 9.92
CA GLU A 384 17.34 2.71 9.49
C GLU A 384 17.45 3.72 8.37
N THR A 385 18.55 4.45 8.30
CA THR A 385 18.84 5.39 7.23
C THR A 385 20.20 5.09 6.64
N TYR A 386 20.27 4.89 5.34
CA TYR A 386 21.48 4.59 4.60
C TYR A 386 21.78 5.73 3.61
N SER A 387 23.05 6.12 3.54
CA SER A 387 23.50 7.10 2.55
C SER A 387 23.73 6.41 1.20
N LEU A 388 23.04 6.83 0.15
CA LEU A 388 23.18 6.28 -1.21
C LEU A 388 24.57 6.52 -1.80
N SER A 389 25.19 7.66 -1.48
CA SER A 389 26.53 8.00 -1.94
C SER A 389 27.61 7.09 -1.36
N SER A 390 27.52 6.77 -0.06
CA SER A 390 28.55 6.00 0.68
C SER A 390 28.22 4.53 0.89
N GLY A 391 26.95 4.15 0.80
CA GLY A 391 26.43 2.82 1.12
C GLY A 391 26.39 2.47 2.61
N LYS A 392 26.71 3.42 3.51
CA LYS A 392 26.78 3.18 4.96
C LYS A 392 25.47 3.54 5.65
N LYS A 393 25.13 2.77 6.70
CA LYS A 393 24.10 3.14 7.67
C LYS A 393 24.56 4.40 8.41
N VAL A 394 23.72 5.43 8.39
CA VAL A 394 23.96 6.75 8.99
C VAL A 394 23.30 6.83 10.36
N THR A 395 22.06 6.38 10.46
CA THR A 395 21.29 6.40 11.71
C THR A 395 20.40 5.18 11.85
N GLU A 396 20.08 4.85 13.10
CA GLU A 396 19.06 3.90 13.50
C GLU A 396 18.20 4.57 14.58
N SER A 397 16.87 4.45 14.50
CA SER A 397 15.96 5.06 15.47
C SER A 397 14.79 4.14 15.78
N ARG A 398 14.68 3.70 17.04
CA ARG A 398 13.59 2.86 17.52
C ARG A 398 12.28 3.63 17.56
N ILE A 399 11.18 3.01 17.13
CA ILE A 399 9.85 3.60 17.10
C ILE A 399 9.06 3.13 18.32
N LYS A 400 8.68 4.08 19.18
CA LYS A 400 7.91 3.79 20.39
C LYS A 400 6.43 3.66 20.08
N GLY A 401 5.80 2.60 20.60
CA GLY A 401 4.34 2.40 20.53
C GLY A 401 3.80 1.77 19.25
N LEU A 402 4.61 1.61 18.18
CA LEU A 402 4.12 0.99 16.94
C LEU A 402 3.73 -0.48 17.15
N ALA A 403 4.52 -1.24 17.90
CA ALA A 403 4.18 -2.62 18.23
C ALA A 403 2.87 -2.72 19.04
N GLU A 404 2.64 -1.79 19.97
CA GLU A 404 1.43 -1.75 20.79
C GLU A 404 0.18 -1.43 19.94
N ILE A 405 0.32 -0.50 19.00
CA ILE A 405 -0.72 -0.17 18.01
C ILE A 405 -1.07 -1.41 17.17
N LEU A 406 -0.08 -2.06 16.55
CA LEU A 406 -0.34 -3.20 15.65
C LEU A 406 -0.88 -4.42 16.41
N ASN A 407 -0.40 -4.69 17.63
CA ASN A 407 -0.91 -5.78 18.46
C ASN A 407 -2.34 -5.55 18.99
N SER A 408 -2.86 -4.32 18.88
CA SER A 408 -4.23 -3.98 19.29
C SER A 408 -5.26 -4.22 18.20
N THR A 409 -4.86 -4.46 16.95
CA THR A 409 -5.78 -4.71 15.83
C THR A 409 -6.23 -6.17 15.76
N GLN A 410 -6.32 -6.90 16.87
CA GLN A 410 -6.49 -8.37 16.89
C GLN A 410 -7.75 -8.90 16.15
N THR A 411 -8.70 -8.03 15.84
CA THR A 411 -9.90 -8.34 15.04
C THR A 411 -9.66 -8.26 13.53
N HIS A 412 -8.53 -7.69 13.10
CA HIS A 412 -8.15 -7.42 11.72
C HIS A 412 -6.63 -7.57 11.52
N ASP A 413 -6.22 -8.49 10.66
CA ASP A 413 -4.81 -8.60 10.28
C ASP A 413 -4.47 -7.48 9.29
N VAL A 414 -3.70 -6.49 9.75
CA VAL A 414 -3.25 -5.37 8.92
C VAL A 414 -1.84 -5.61 8.40
N PHE A 415 -1.59 -5.18 7.16
CA PHE A 415 -0.30 -5.28 6.50
C PHE A 415 0.19 -3.89 6.12
N SER A 416 1.50 -3.65 6.14
CA SER A 416 2.05 -2.39 5.61
C SER A 416 1.96 -2.41 4.09
N TYR A 417 1.66 -1.26 3.52
CA TYR A 417 1.67 -1.07 2.07
C TYR A 417 2.47 0.16 1.63
N ASP A 418 2.78 1.09 2.54
CA ASP A 418 3.66 2.22 2.25
C ASP A 418 4.33 2.80 3.50
N PHE A 419 5.50 3.39 3.28
CA PHE A 419 6.27 4.12 4.27
C PHE A 419 6.86 5.38 3.62
N ARG A 420 6.71 6.53 4.27
CA ARG A 420 7.22 7.81 3.79
C ARG A 420 7.93 8.58 4.89
N MET A 421 9.06 9.19 4.54
CA MET A 421 9.66 10.27 5.32
C MET A 421 9.03 11.61 4.91
N LEU A 422 8.45 12.34 5.86
CA LEU A 422 7.66 13.56 5.63
C LEU A 422 8.49 14.84 5.69
N ASN A 423 9.62 14.84 6.41
CA ASN A 423 10.51 16.00 6.54
C ASN A 423 11.95 15.55 6.41
#